data_AF-A0A7J7WTI2-F1
#
_entry.id   AF-A0A7J7WTI2-F1
#
_cell.length_a   1.000
_cell.length_b   1.000
_cell.length_c   1.000
_cell.angle_alpha   90.00
_cell.angle_beta   90.00
_cell.angle_gamma   90.00
#
_symmetry.space_group_name_H-M   'P 1'
#
loop_
_entity.id
_entity.type
_entity.pdbx_description
1 polymer ?
#
loop_
_entity_poly.entity_id
_entity_poly.type
_entity_poly.pdbx_seq_one_letter_code
_entity_poly.pdbx_strand_id
1 'polypeptide(L)'
;MNIDEQLPVLEYPQPGLDIIKELTSPRLIKSHLPYRFLPSDLHNGESKVIYMARNPKDLVVSYYQFHRSLRTMSYRGTFQEFCRRFMNDKLGYGSWFEHVQEFWEHRMDSNVLFLKYEDMHRDLVTMVEQLARFLGVSCDKAQLESLTEHCHQLVDQCCNAEALPVGRGRVGLWKDIFTVSMNEKFDLVYKQKMGKCDLTFDFYL
;
A
#
# COMPACT_ATOMS: atom_id res chain seq x y z
N MET A 1 18.06 -1.13 -3.98
CA MET A 1 17.42 -0.48 -5.15
C MET A 1 16.36 0.47 -4.61
N ASN A 2 16.38 1.77 -4.96
CA ASN A 2 15.41 2.75 -4.45
C ASN A 2 14.22 2.87 -5.42
N ILE A 3 13.08 2.28 -5.08
CA ILE A 3 11.89 2.28 -5.95
C ILE A 3 11.35 3.70 -6.23
N ASP A 4 11.56 4.65 -5.29
CA ASP A 4 11.14 6.04 -5.44
C ASP A 4 11.95 6.79 -6.50
N GLU A 5 13.12 6.27 -6.90
CA GLU A 5 13.91 6.79 -8.02
C GLU A 5 13.56 6.12 -9.35
N GLN A 6 12.81 5.01 -9.33
CA GLN A 6 12.51 4.19 -10.51
C GLN A 6 11.09 4.37 -11.03
N LEU A 7 10.13 4.64 -10.16
CA LEU A 7 8.72 4.77 -10.54
C LEU A 7 8.23 6.22 -10.33
N PRO A 8 7.82 6.94 -11.39
CA PRO A 8 7.29 8.29 -11.25
C PRO A 8 5.98 8.28 -10.48
N VAL A 9 5.80 9.26 -9.59
CA VAL A 9 4.53 9.52 -8.92
C VAL A 9 3.76 10.58 -9.72
N LEU A 10 2.55 10.25 -10.16
CA LEU A 10 1.75 11.05 -11.09
C LEU A 10 1.59 12.51 -10.61
N GLU A 11 1.32 12.69 -9.32
CA GLU A 11 1.03 13.99 -8.72
C GLU A 11 2.25 14.70 -8.10
N TYR A 12 3.44 14.13 -8.20
CA TYR A 12 4.64 14.77 -7.63
C TYR A 12 5.23 15.83 -8.57
N PRO A 13 5.87 16.90 -8.02
CA PRO A 13 6.51 17.92 -8.84
C PRO A 13 7.63 17.38 -9.75
N GLN A 14 8.27 16.28 -9.36
CA GLN A 14 9.33 15.62 -10.11
C GLN A 14 8.96 14.14 -10.30
N PRO A 15 9.09 13.58 -11.52
CA PRO A 15 9.56 14.24 -12.74
C PRO A 15 8.52 15.16 -13.41
N GLY A 16 7.28 15.19 -12.89
CA GLY A 16 6.19 16.00 -13.41
C GLY A 16 5.44 15.34 -14.57
N LEU A 17 4.20 15.79 -14.79
CA LEU A 17 3.26 15.18 -15.75
C LEU A 17 3.77 15.18 -17.20
N ASP A 18 4.46 16.24 -17.63
CA ASP A 18 4.92 16.34 -19.01
C ASP A 18 5.98 15.31 -19.33
N ILE A 19 6.88 14.99 -18.38
CA ILE A 19 7.83 13.89 -18.55
C ILE A 19 7.11 12.54 -18.58
N ILE A 20 6.12 12.33 -17.70
CA ILE A 20 5.35 11.07 -17.62
C ILE A 20 4.57 10.79 -18.92
N LYS A 21 4.08 11.84 -19.60
CA LYS A 21 3.39 11.71 -20.89
C LYS A 21 4.29 11.15 -21.99
N GLU A 22 5.57 11.54 -21.98
CA GLU A 22 6.55 11.16 -23.02
C GLU A 22 7.29 9.83 -22.73
N LEU A 23 7.05 9.20 -21.57
CA LEU A 23 7.67 7.91 -21.25
C LEU A 23 7.24 6.82 -22.24
N THR A 24 8.20 6.03 -22.71
CA THR A 24 7.94 4.89 -23.59
C THR A 24 7.11 3.81 -22.87
N SER A 25 6.10 3.28 -23.55
CA SER A 25 5.33 2.13 -23.05
C SER A 25 6.18 0.85 -22.98
N PRO A 26 5.87 -0.08 -22.05
CA PRO A 26 4.84 0.02 -21.00
C PRO A 26 5.26 0.95 -19.86
N ARG A 27 4.37 1.87 -19.48
CA ARG A 27 4.61 2.83 -18.38
C ARG A 27 4.14 2.23 -17.05
N LEU A 28 5.01 2.23 -16.04
CA LEU A 28 4.65 1.87 -14.67
C LEU A 28 4.67 3.14 -13.81
N ILE A 29 3.49 3.59 -13.37
CA ILE A 29 3.27 4.88 -12.72
C ILE A 29 2.65 4.64 -11.34
N LYS A 30 3.13 5.36 -10.32
CA LYS A 30 2.58 5.34 -8.96
C LYS A 30 1.67 6.54 -8.73
N SER A 31 0.71 6.40 -7.83
CA SER A 31 -0.04 7.51 -7.25
C SER A 31 -0.50 7.16 -5.85
N HIS A 32 -0.73 8.18 -5.03
CA HIS A 32 -1.37 8.05 -3.71
C HIS A 32 -2.73 8.75 -3.65
N LEU A 33 -3.27 9.17 -4.80
CA LEU A 33 -4.58 9.81 -4.90
C LEU A 33 -5.70 8.81 -4.58
N PRO A 34 -6.80 9.27 -3.95
CA PRO A 34 -8.03 8.47 -3.84
C PRO A 34 -8.56 8.18 -5.25
N TYR A 35 -9.33 7.09 -5.40
CA TYR A 35 -9.75 6.57 -6.69
C TYR A 35 -10.46 7.64 -7.53
N ARG A 36 -11.37 8.42 -6.94
CA ARG A 36 -12.06 9.56 -7.60
C ARG A 36 -11.17 10.66 -8.18
N PHE A 37 -9.90 10.75 -7.78
CA PHE A 37 -8.96 11.75 -8.30
C PHE A 37 -7.95 11.17 -9.28
N LEU A 38 -8.02 9.87 -9.57
CA LEU A 38 -7.26 9.27 -10.66
C LEU A 38 -7.73 9.79 -12.04
N PRO A 39 -6.89 9.69 -13.09
CA PRO A 39 -7.28 10.03 -14.45
C PRO A 39 -8.58 9.34 -14.87
N SER A 40 -9.50 10.08 -15.48
CA SER A 40 -10.85 9.60 -15.82
C SER A 40 -10.86 8.36 -16.71
N ASP A 41 -9.82 8.15 -17.53
CA ASP A 41 -9.67 6.94 -18.34
C ASP A 41 -9.65 5.67 -17.47
N LEU A 42 -9.07 5.73 -16.26
CA LEU A 42 -9.04 4.60 -15.32
C LEU A 42 -10.43 4.28 -14.76
N HIS A 43 -11.33 5.26 -14.66
CA HIS A 43 -12.73 5.03 -14.29
C HIS A 43 -13.54 4.38 -15.42
N ASN A 44 -13.09 4.54 -16.66
CA ASN A 44 -13.72 3.95 -17.85
C ASN A 44 -13.19 2.53 -18.17
N GLY A 45 -12.37 1.94 -17.30
CA GLY A 45 -11.82 0.60 -17.50
C GLY A 45 -10.51 0.54 -18.29
N GLU A 46 -9.92 1.70 -18.64
CA GLU A 46 -8.65 1.73 -19.36
C GLU A 46 -7.47 1.35 -18.44
N SER A 47 -6.40 0.82 -19.04
CA SER A 47 -5.17 0.41 -18.35
C SER A 47 -5.40 -0.63 -17.23
N LYS A 48 -4.47 -0.72 -16.27
CA LYS A 48 -4.51 -1.63 -15.12
C LYS A 48 -4.09 -0.88 -13.87
N VAL A 49 -4.89 -0.97 -12.81
CA VAL A 49 -4.69 -0.34 -11.50
C VAL A 49 -4.48 -1.43 -10.46
N ILE A 50 -3.35 -1.41 -9.76
CA ILE A 50 -3.09 -2.28 -8.62
C ILE A 50 -3.13 -1.41 -7.37
N TYR A 51 -4.11 -1.67 -6.50
CA TYR A 51 -4.22 -1.00 -5.21
C TYR A 51 -3.63 -1.88 -4.11
N MET A 52 -2.66 -1.35 -3.36
CA MET A 52 -2.00 -2.07 -2.27
C MET A 52 -2.47 -1.53 -0.92
N ALA A 53 -3.36 -2.25 -0.27
CA ALA A 53 -3.84 -1.95 1.08
C ALA A 53 -2.90 -2.53 2.14
N ARG A 54 -2.91 -1.95 3.34
CA ARG A 54 -2.21 -2.46 4.53
C ARG A 54 -3.06 -2.16 5.75
N ASN A 55 -2.96 -2.99 6.79
CA ASN A 55 -3.63 -2.74 8.05
C ASN A 55 -3.25 -1.34 8.58
N PRO A 56 -4.22 -0.55 9.08
CA PRO A 56 -4.00 0.87 9.32
C PRO A 56 -3.12 1.15 10.53
N LYS A 57 -2.91 0.17 11.43
CA LYS A 57 -2.04 0.34 12.61
C LYS A 57 -0.57 0.29 12.23
N ASP A 58 -0.14 -0.67 11.41
CA ASP A 58 1.23 -0.67 10.88
C ASP A 58 1.45 0.45 9.88
N LEU A 59 0.43 0.77 9.07
CA LEU A 59 0.51 1.87 8.11
C LEU A 59 0.82 3.19 8.82
N VAL A 60 0.11 3.55 9.89
CA VAL A 60 0.36 4.82 10.58
C VAL A 60 1.73 4.87 11.27
N VAL A 61 2.26 3.73 11.75
CA VAL A 61 3.63 3.64 12.28
C VAL A 61 4.65 3.87 11.17
N SER A 62 4.51 3.18 10.03
CA SER A 62 5.39 3.33 8.88
C SER A 62 5.38 4.77 8.36
N TYR A 63 4.19 5.39 8.25
CA TYR A 63 4.02 6.76 7.78
C TYR A 63 4.72 7.75 8.71
N TYR A 64 4.55 7.60 10.03
CA TYR A 64 5.25 8.42 11.02
C TYR A 64 6.77 8.28 10.92
N GLN A 65 7.29 7.05 10.85
CA GLN A 65 8.72 6.79 10.74
C GLN A 65 9.29 7.37 9.42
N PHE A 66 8.54 7.25 8.32
CA PHE A 66 8.91 7.86 7.04
C PHE A 66 8.99 9.40 7.14
N HIS A 67 7.98 10.06 7.72
CA HIS A 67 7.98 11.52 7.92
C HIS A 67 9.11 12.03 8.81
N ARG A 68 9.61 11.19 9.73
CA ARG A 68 10.80 11.51 10.53
C ARG A 68 12.11 11.32 9.78
N SER A 69 12.17 10.39 8.83
CA SER A 69 13.35 10.16 7.99
C SER A 69 13.54 11.20 6.88
N LEU A 70 12.46 11.84 6.41
CA LEU A 70 12.53 12.85 5.37
C LEU A 70 13.17 14.15 5.89
N ARG A 71 14.33 14.51 5.32
CA ARG A 71 15.03 15.76 5.65
C ARG A 71 14.19 17.02 5.37
N THR A 72 13.39 16.99 4.31
CA THR A 72 12.55 18.11 3.86
C THR A 72 11.23 18.25 4.63
N MET A 73 10.72 17.15 5.19
CA MET A 73 9.40 17.09 5.84
C MET A 73 9.49 16.88 7.35
N SER A 74 10.71 16.88 7.93
CA SER A 74 11.04 16.37 9.27
C SER A 74 9.97 16.66 10.33
N TYR A 75 9.02 15.74 10.46
CA TYR A 75 7.91 15.93 11.38
C TYR A 75 8.46 15.86 12.80
N ARG A 76 8.30 16.95 13.55
CA ARG A 76 8.85 17.09 14.91
C ARG A 76 7.88 16.69 16.03
N GLY A 77 6.63 16.37 15.68
CA GLY A 77 5.62 15.96 16.65
C GLY A 77 5.80 14.51 17.10
N THR A 78 5.05 14.12 18.13
CA THR A 78 5.07 12.75 18.66
C THR A 78 4.25 11.79 17.79
N PHE A 79 4.49 10.49 17.95
CA PHE A 79 3.68 9.45 17.31
C PHE A 79 2.21 9.54 17.76
N GLN A 80 1.96 9.83 19.04
CA GLN A 80 0.62 10.02 19.59
C GLN A 80 -0.15 11.08 18.80
N GLU A 81 0.48 12.22 18.54
CA GLU A 81 -0.17 13.30 17.78
C GLU A 81 -0.33 12.93 16.30
N PHE A 82 0.66 12.25 15.72
CA PHE A 82 0.56 11.76 14.35
C PHE A 82 -0.62 10.79 14.17
N CYS A 83 -0.79 9.86 15.12
CA CYS A 83 -1.89 8.91 15.13
C CYS A 83 -3.26 9.59 15.34
N ARG A 84 -3.34 10.64 16.17
CA ARG A 84 -4.56 11.47 16.28
C ARG A 84 -4.90 12.16 14.96
N ARG A 85 -3.90 12.73 14.28
CA ARG A 85 -4.10 13.34 12.96
C ARG A 85 -4.59 12.30 11.94
N PHE A 86 -4.04 11.09 11.95
CA PHE A 86 -4.53 9.97 11.13
C PHE A 86 -6.00 9.67 11.41
N MET A 87 -6.37 9.46 12.69
CA MET A 87 -7.74 9.14 13.10
C MET A 87 -8.75 10.26 12.77
N ASN A 88 -8.30 11.50 12.71
CA ASN A 88 -9.12 12.68 12.39
C ASN A 88 -9.03 13.12 10.92
N ASP A 89 -8.49 12.27 10.04
CA ASP A 89 -8.36 12.51 8.60
C ASP A 89 -7.53 13.78 8.24
N LYS A 90 -6.51 14.09 9.04
CA LYS A 90 -5.66 15.29 8.91
C LYS A 90 -4.26 15.01 8.35
N LEU A 91 -4.09 13.90 7.63
CA LEU A 91 -2.87 13.59 6.89
C LEU A 91 -3.04 13.92 5.40
N GLY A 92 -1.91 13.94 4.67
CA GLY A 92 -1.95 14.07 3.21
C GLY A 92 -2.79 12.96 2.58
N TYR A 93 -3.41 13.26 1.44
CA TYR A 93 -4.34 12.37 0.72
C TYR A 93 -5.68 12.08 1.41
N GLY A 94 -5.94 12.66 2.59
CA GLY A 94 -7.26 12.66 3.23
C GLY A 94 -7.49 11.49 4.18
N SER A 95 -8.74 11.02 4.27
CA SER A 95 -9.11 9.91 5.14
C SER A 95 -8.61 8.58 4.57
N TRP A 96 -7.78 7.86 5.33
CA TRP A 96 -7.40 6.48 4.96
C TRP A 96 -8.62 5.59 4.82
N PHE A 97 -9.64 5.79 5.66
CA PHE A 97 -10.86 4.97 5.68
C PHE A 97 -11.65 5.14 4.38
N GLU A 98 -11.86 6.38 3.93
CA GLU A 98 -12.52 6.63 2.63
C GLU A 98 -11.66 6.11 1.49
N HIS A 99 -10.35 6.38 1.53
CA HIS A 99 -9.42 5.96 0.49
C HIS A 99 -9.45 4.44 0.27
N VAL A 100 -9.33 3.65 1.34
CA VAL A 100 -9.32 2.19 1.23
C VAL A 100 -10.69 1.61 0.87
N GLN A 101 -11.78 2.20 1.37
CA GLN A 101 -13.14 1.76 1.07
C GLN A 101 -13.50 2.00 -0.40
N GLU A 102 -13.10 3.14 -0.97
CA GLU A 102 -13.39 3.48 -2.36
C GLU A 102 -12.71 2.49 -3.32
N PHE A 103 -11.43 2.17 -3.14
CA PHE A 103 -10.76 1.13 -3.94
C PHE A 103 -11.32 -0.27 -3.67
N TRP A 104 -11.80 -0.53 -2.45
CA TRP A 104 -12.45 -1.80 -2.11
C TRP A 104 -13.79 -1.96 -2.84
N GLU A 105 -14.57 -0.90 -3.00
CA GLU A 105 -15.83 -0.92 -3.77
C GLU A 105 -15.59 -1.27 -5.25
N HIS A 106 -14.48 -0.80 -5.83
CA HIS A 106 -14.10 -1.05 -7.23
C HIS A 106 -13.26 -2.33 -7.42
N ARG A 107 -13.07 -3.15 -6.38
CA ARG A 107 -12.19 -4.35 -6.44
C ARG A 107 -12.62 -5.42 -7.45
N MET A 108 -13.86 -5.34 -7.93
CA MET A 108 -14.44 -6.29 -8.90
C MET A 108 -14.38 -5.76 -10.34
N ASP A 109 -13.89 -4.54 -10.54
CA ASP A 109 -13.73 -3.95 -11.86
C ASP A 109 -12.60 -4.65 -12.61
N SER A 110 -12.74 -4.79 -13.93
CA SER A 110 -11.81 -5.55 -14.77
C SER A 110 -10.39 -4.96 -14.85
N ASN A 111 -10.25 -3.67 -14.54
CA ASN A 111 -8.98 -2.94 -14.53
C ASN A 111 -8.47 -2.63 -13.12
N VAL A 112 -9.08 -3.16 -12.05
CA VAL A 112 -8.63 -2.95 -10.67
C VAL A 112 -8.27 -4.28 -10.02
N LEU A 113 -7.06 -4.37 -9.46
CA LEU A 113 -6.64 -5.46 -8.59
C LEU A 113 -6.38 -4.91 -7.19
N PHE A 114 -7.19 -5.34 -6.22
CA PHE A 114 -7.02 -4.99 -4.81
C PHE A 114 -6.17 -6.06 -4.10
N LEU A 115 -5.01 -5.67 -3.59
CA LEU A 115 -4.10 -6.53 -2.84
C LEU A 115 -3.96 -6.03 -1.40
N LYS A 116 -3.64 -6.96 -0.48
CA LYS A 116 -3.25 -6.62 0.89
C LYS A 116 -1.78 -6.95 1.10
N TYR A 117 -1.08 -6.05 1.76
CA TYR A 117 0.33 -6.18 2.06
C TYR A 117 0.63 -7.44 2.89
N GLU A 118 -0.27 -7.80 3.81
CA GLU A 118 -0.10 -8.96 4.69
C GLU A 118 -0.21 -10.28 3.92
N ASP A 119 -1.06 -10.35 2.88
CA ASP A 119 -1.20 -11.55 2.05
C ASP A 119 0.09 -11.88 1.30
N MET A 120 0.94 -10.88 1.02
CA MET A 120 2.24 -11.08 0.37
C MET A 120 3.18 -11.94 1.21
N HIS A 121 3.09 -11.82 2.54
CA HIS A 121 3.93 -12.59 3.47
C HIS A 121 3.28 -13.91 3.86
N ARG A 122 1.94 -13.98 3.83
CA ARG A 122 1.17 -15.19 4.16
C ARG A 122 1.17 -16.19 3.01
N ASP A 123 0.94 -15.73 1.79
CA ASP A 123 0.78 -16.56 0.59
C ASP A 123 1.22 -15.78 -0.67
N LEU A 124 2.54 -15.69 -0.84
CA LEU A 124 3.14 -15.01 -1.98
C LEU A 124 2.80 -15.70 -3.32
N VAL A 125 2.68 -17.03 -3.33
CA VAL A 125 2.39 -17.81 -4.54
C VAL A 125 1.08 -17.35 -5.16
N THR A 126 -0.01 -17.36 -4.37
CA THR A 126 -1.32 -16.92 -4.84
C THR A 126 -1.29 -15.46 -5.33
N MET A 127 -0.57 -14.58 -4.65
CA MET A 127 -0.45 -13.17 -5.05
C MET A 127 0.29 -13.00 -6.39
N VAL A 128 1.40 -13.73 -6.59
CA VAL A 128 2.18 -13.67 -7.84
C VAL A 128 1.36 -14.20 -9.02
N GLU A 129 0.60 -15.29 -8.82
CA GLU A 129 -0.30 -15.82 -9.86
C GLU A 129 -1.40 -14.83 -10.23
N GLN A 130 -2.01 -14.18 -9.23
CA GLN A 130 -3.04 -13.15 -9.46
C GLN A 130 -2.47 -11.97 -10.24
N LEU A 131 -1.26 -11.51 -9.88
CA LEU A 131 -0.57 -10.41 -10.58
C LEU A 131 -0.24 -10.78 -12.03
N ALA A 132 0.35 -11.96 -12.27
CA ALA A 132 0.68 -12.42 -13.62
C ALA A 132 -0.57 -12.47 -14.51
N ARG A 133 -1.67 -13.04 -14.00
CA ARG A 133 -2.95 -13.09 -14.71
C ARG A 133 -3.53 -11.71 -14.99
N PHE A 134 -3.57 -10.84 -13.97
CA PHE A 134 -4.17 -9.50 -14.09
C PHE A 134 -3.41 -8.61 -15.08
N LEU A 135 -2.08 -8.72 -15.10
CA LEU A 135 -1.19 -7.99 -16.00
C LEU A 135 -1.11 -8.62 -17.41
N GLY A 136 -1.74 -9.78 -17.64
CA GLY A 136 -1.70 -10.48 -18.91
C GLY A 136 -0.34 -11.11 -19.23
N VAL A 137 0.51 -11.32 -18.22
CA VAL A 137 1.80 -11.99 -18.36
C VAL A 137 1.55 -13.49 -18.44
N SER A 138 1.55 -14.02 -19.66
CA SER A 138 1.40 -15.46 -19.88
C SER A 138 2.71 -16.18 -19.56
N CYS A 139 2.66 -17.02 -18.54
CA CYS A 139 3.76 -17.91 -18.16
C CYS A 139 3.33 -19.36 -18.34
N ASP A 140 4.23 -20.19 -18.85
CA ASP A 140 4.10 -21.63 -18.62
C ASP A 140 4.37 -21.97 -17.13
N LYS A 141 4.13 -23.23 -16.76
CA LYS A 141 4.29 -23.68 -15.38
C LYS A 141 5.70 -23.43 -14.83
N ALA A 142 6.74 -23.70 -15.61
CA ALA A 142 8.12 -23.54 -15.17
C ALA A 142 8.51 -22.06 -15.04
N GLN A 143 8.03 -21.21 -15.94
CA GLN A 143 8.21 -19.76 -15.88
C GLN A 143 7.50 -19.17 -14.66
N LEU A 144 6.30 -19.63 -14.34
CA LEU A 144 5.54 -19.16 -13.17
C LEU A 144 6.20 -19.60 -11.86
N GLU A 145 6.67 -20.85 -11.78
CA GLU A 145 7.46 -21.34 -10.64
C GLU A 145 8.74 -20.51 -10.46
N SER A 146 9.47 -20.26 -11.56
CA SER A 146 10.68 -19.43 -11.52
C SER A 146 10.40 -17.98 -11.13
N LEU A 147 9.34 -17.36 -11.65
CA LEU A 147 8.93 -16.02 -11.28
C LEU A 147 8.60 -15.94 -9.78
N THR A 148 7.83 -16.91 -9.29
CA THR A 148 7.43 -16.99 -7.89
C THR A 148 8.64 -17.16 -6.97
N GLU A 149 9.60 -18.01 -7.36
CA GLU A 149 10.87 -18.18 -6.64
C GLU A 149 11.70 -16.88 -6.60
N HIS A 150 11.82 -16.16 -7.71
CA HIS A 150 12.51 -14.86 -7.72
C HIS A 150 11.81 -13.84 -6.80
N CYS A 151 10.48 -13.84 -6.74
CA CYS A 151 9.72 -13.02 -5.82
C CYS A 151 10.00 -13.41 -4.36
N HIS A 152 9.99 -14.71 -4.04
CA HIS A 152 10.35 -15.21 -2.71
C HIS A 152 11.75 -14.75 -2.30
N GLN A 153 12.75 -14.95 -3.15
CA GLN A 153 14.12 -14.54 -2.87
C GLN A 153 14.24 -13.04 -2.59
N LEU A 154 13.51 -12.20 -3.34
CA LEU A 154 13.51 -10.75 -3.12
C LEU A 154 12.84 -10.37 -1.79
N VAL A 155 11.72 -11.02 -1.44
CA VAL A 155 11.02 -10.80 -0.16
C VAL A 155 11.90 -11.26 1.01
N ASP A 156 12.45 -12.47 0.92
CA ASP A 156 13.26 -13.09 1.97
C ASP A 156 14.55 -12.33 2.26
N GLN A 157 15.14 -11.66 1.26
CA GLN A 157 16.28 -10.75 1.46
C GLN A 157 15.98 -9.60 2.42
N CYS A 158 14.70 -9.25 2.60
CA CYS A 158 14.27 -8.21 3.51
C CYS A 158 13.82 -8.78 4.88
N CYS A 159 13.58 -10.08 4.97
CA CYS A 159 12.95 -10.73 6.12
C CYS A 159 13.94 -11.09 7.23
N ASN A 160 13.47 -11.04 8.48
CA ASN A 160 14.19 -11.52 9.66
C ASN A 160 13.76 -12.96 10.02
N ALA A 161 14.16 -13.44 11.20
CA ALA A 161 13.77 -14.76 11.72
C ALA A 161 12.24 -14.94 11.93
N GLU A 162 11.45 -13.86 11.89
CA GLU A 162 9.99 -13.89 11.95
C GLU A 162 9.37 -14.04 10.53
N ALA A 163 10.19 -14.25 9.49
CA ALA A 163 9.78 -14.25 8.08
C ALA A 163 9.05 -12.94 7.67
N LEU A 164 9.37 -11.82 8.32
CA LEU A 164 8.80 -10.51 8.06
C LEU A 164 9.89 -9.47 7.82
N PRO A 165 9.64 -8.43 6.99
CA PRO A 165 10.65 -7.43 6.70
C PRO A 165 11.11 -6.66 7.94
N VAL A 166 12.40 -6.33 8.01
CA VAL A 166 12.91 -5.47 9.10
C VAL A 166 12.42 -4.02 8.95
N GLY A 167 12.09 -3.38 10.07
CA GLY A 167 11.74 -1.96 10.12
C GLY A 167 10.30 -1.69 9.65
N ARG A 168 10.12 -0.64 8.83
CA ARG A 168 8.78 -0.13 8.41
C ARG A 168 7.90 -1.18 7.70
N GLY A 169 8.49 -2.24 7.16
CA GLY A 169 7.77 -3.31 6.47
C GLY A 169 7.22 -4.40 7.39
N ARG A 170 7.62 -4.48 8.67
CA ARG A 170 7.18 -5.58 9.53
C ARG A 170 5.67 -5.56 9.78
N VAL A 171 5.01 -6.71 9.63
CA VAL A 171 3.60 -6.87 10.00
C VAL A 171 3.50 -7.08 11.51
N GLY A 172 2.59 -6.37 12.19
CA GLY A 172 2.46 -6.39 13.64
C GLY A 172 3.42 -5.47 14.40
N LEU A 173 4.24 -4.66 13.71
CA LEU A 173 5.13 -3.66 14.33
C LEU A 173 4.38 -2.71 15.27
N TRP A 174 3.13 -2.39 14.96
CA TRP A 174 2.30 -1.52 15.77
C TRP A 174 2.17 -1.96 17.23
N LYS A 175 2.26 -3.26 17.53
CA LYS A 175 2.17 -3.76 18.91
C LYS A 175 3.30 -3.25 19.81
N ASP A 176 4.47 -2.98 19.23
CA ASP A 176 5.63 -2.46 19.98
C ASP A 176 5.57 -0.94 20.19
N ILE A 177 4.71 -0.26 19.44
CA ILE A 177 4.67 1.22 19.37
C ILE A 177 3.40 1.78 20.01
N PHE A 178 2.26 1.09 19.86
CA PHE A 178 0.99 1.52 20.43
C PHE A 178 0.96 1.25 21.92
N THR A 179 0.61 2.27 22.70
CA THR A 179 0.16 2.05 24.08
C THR A 179 -1.23 1.43 24.08
N VAL A 180 -1.59 0.72 25.16
CA VAL A 180 -2.94 0.14 25.34
C VAL A 180 -4.04 1.17 25.10
N SER A 181 -3.94 2.35 25.73
CA SER A 181 -4.94 3.41 25.59
C SER A 181 -5.03 4.01 24.17
N MET A 182 -3.93 3.99 23.40
CA MET A 182 -3.96 4.40 22.00
C MET A 182 -4.66 3.36 21.15
N ASN A 183 -4.38 2.08 21.39
CA ASN A 183 -5.00 0.98 20.68
C ASN A 183 -6.53 0.98 20.87
N GLU A 184 -6.99 1.10 22.11
CA GLU A 184 -8.43 1.15 22.43
C GLU A 184 -9.14 2.30 21.69
N LYS A 185 -8.55 3.50 21.70
CA LYS A 185 -9.09 4.66 20.97
C LYS A 185 -9.10 4.43 19.46
N PHE A 186 -8.03 3.85 18.94
CA PHE A 186 -7.92 3.53 17.52
C PHE A 186 -8.98 2.53 17.09
N ASP A 187 -9.19 1.45 17.86
CA ASP A 187 -10.17 0.42 17.56
C ASP A 187 -11.61 0.98 17.54
N LEU A 188 -11.93 1.90 18.44
CA LEU A 188 -13.22 2.60 18.45
C LEU A 188 -13.42 3.45 17.18
N VAL A 189 -12.43 4.26 16.81
CA VAL A 189 -12.48 5.10 15.60
C VAL A 189 -12.54 4.22 14.35
N TYR A 190 -11.74 3.15 14.29
CA TYR A 190 -11.71 2.21 13.17
C TYR A 190 -13.08 1.57 12.97
N LYS A 191 -13.67 1.02 14.03
CA LYS A 191 -15.00 0.41 13.96
C LYS A 191 -16.07 1.39 13.49
N GLN A 192 -16.01 2.64 13.99
CA GLN A 192 -16.96 3.68 13.58
C GLN A 192 -16.81 4.05 12.11
N LYS A 193 -15.57 4.28 11.63
CA LYS A 193 -15.30 4.79 10.28
C LYS A 193 -15.32 3.72 9.18
N MET A 194 -15.03 2.47 9.50
CA MET A 194 -15.23 1.35 8.58
C MET A 194 -16.71 0.97 8.45
N GLY A 195 -17.55 1.36 9.42
CA GLY A 195 -19.00 1.23 9.33
C GLY A 195 -19.45 -0.19 8.99
N LYS A 196 -20.06 -0.35 7.81
CA LYS A 196 -20.57 -1.64 7.30
C LYS A 196 -19.66 -2.28 6.24
N CYS A 197 -18.50 -1.70 5.97
CA CYS A 197 -17.53 -2.26 5.02
C CYS A 197 -17.12 -3.66 5.48
N ASP A 198 -17.11 -4.61 4.55
CA ASP A 198 -16.74 -6.01 4.77
C ASP A 198 -15.22 -6.27 4.63
N LEU A 199 -14.43 -5.22 4.37
CA LEU A 199 -12.98 -5.31 4.31
C LEU A 199 -12.35 -5.59 5.68
N THR A 200 -11.55 -6.65 5.75
CA THR A 200 -10.76 -7.04 6.91
C THR A 200 -9.26 -7.05 6.61
N PHE A 201 -8.44 -6.97 7.66
CA PHE A 201 -6.99 -7.04 7.56
C PHE A 201 -6.43 -7.97 8.62
N ASP A 202 -5.31 -8.61 8.29
CA ASP A 202 -4.43 -9.20 9.27
C ASP A 202 -3.63 -8.10 9.97
N PHE A 203 -3.72 -8.01 11.29
CA PHE A 203 -2.97 -7.03 12.08
C PHE A 203 -1.65 -7.61 12.62
N TYR A 204 -1.41 -8.89 12.42
CA TYR A 204 -0.18 -9.60 12.74
C TYR A 204 -0.19 -10.92 11.96
N LEU A 205 1.00 -11.46 11.71
CA LEU A 205 1.21 -12.79 11.14
C LEU A 205 1.96 -13.66 12.15
#